data_AF-A0A3E0N6Y3-F1
#
_entry.id   AF-A0A3E0N6Y3-F1
#
_cell.length_a   1.000
_cell.length_b   1.000
_cell.length_c   1.000
_cell.angle_alpha   90.00
_cell.angle_beta   90.00
_cell.angle_gamma   90.00
#
_symmetry.space_group_name_H-M   'P 1'
#
loop_
_entity.id
_entity.type
_entity.pdbx_description
1 polymer ?
#
loop_
_entity_poly.entity_id
_entity_poly.type
_entity_poly.pdbx_seq_one_letter_code
_entity_poly.pdbx_strand_id
1 'polypeptide(L)'
;MRQTLKQILPVGQAAVDLLFPPICLWCGAAESDAERASTTPAPSSAAPPASPSATPHTSPALCADCVERLLGPRPSRCRRCGMPTSADAPALPNGRCRACREDAFHFSAVVPLGDYVDELRDAVLAMKETTGRTLAMAIARLLAAEARATMESFQPDLIAAVPMHWWPRAWRGMNSAEIVAETLARELCIAWAPRLLIRHRYTAPQSDLPRTRRRTNVRNAFRVSRCYTLDRPRVLLVDDILTTGATCSEAARTLRDAGAADVFVAVVTRATSP
;
A
#
# COMPACT_ATOMS: atom_id res chain seq x y z
N MET A 1 -46.48 -22.28 13.51
CA MET A 1 -46.04 -22.94 14.76
C MET A 1 -44.93 -23.93 14.39
N ARG A 2 -43.68 -23.64 14.81
CA ARG A 2 -42.46 -24.50 14.77
C ARG A 2 -41.89 -24.76 13.35
N GLN A 3 -40.82 -24.11 12.87
CA GLN A 3 -39.43 -24.08 13.37
C GLN A 3 -38.88 -25.48 13.68
N THR A 4 -38.34 -26.19 12.68
CA THR A 4 -37.25 -27.20 12.75
C THR A 4 -37.12 -27.80 11.34
N LEU A 5 -36.06 -27.58 10.56
CA LEU A 5 -34.75 -28.22 10.70
C LEU A 5 -33.69 -27.38 9.97
N LYS A 6 -33.05 -26.46 10.71
CA LYS A 6 -31.69 -25.98 10.43
C LYS A 6 -30.77 -26.64 11.45
N GLN A 7 -30.24 -27.81 11.13
CA GLN A 7 -29.07 -28.37 11.81
C GLN A 7 -28.20 -29.04 10.75
N ILE A 8 -27.51 -28.21 9.96
CA ILE A 8 -26.23 -28.60 9.37
C ILE A 8 -25.19 -28.20 10.42
N LEU A 9 -24.37 -29.17 10.81
CA LEU A 9 -23.45 -29.11 11.96
C LEU A 9 -22.60 -27.82 11.98
N PRO A 10 -22.41 -27.19 13.16
CA PRO A 10 -21.35 -26.22 13.36
C PRO A 10 -20.05 -27.01 13.58
N VAL A 11 -19.42 -27.48 12.50
CA VAL A 11 -17.97 -27.73 12.56
C VAL A 11 -17.37 -26.34 12.66
N GLY A 12 -17.24 -25.87 13.91
CA GLY A 12 -16.86 -24.49 14.22
C GLY A 12 -15.53 -24.17 13.57
N GLN A 13 -15.37 -22.91 13.14
CA GLN A 13 -14.15 -22.34 12.58
C GLN A 13 -12.89 -22.84 13.30
N ALA A 14 -12.93 -22.96 14.63
CA ALA A 14 -11.86 -23.52 15.46
C ALA A 14 -11.42 -24.96 15.10
N ALA A 15 -12.32 -25.85 14.70
CA ALA A 15 -11.98 -27.21 14.26
C ALA A 15 -11.36 -27.21 12.86
N VAL A 16 -11.75 -26.26 12.00
CA VAL A 16 -11.14 -26.03 10.69
C VAL A 16 -9.74 -25.44 10.86
N ASP A 17 -9.59 -24.45 11.74
CA ASP A 17 -8.31 -23.80 12.05
C ASP A 17 -7.32 -24.78 12.74
N LEU A 18 -7.82 -25.78 13.49
CA LEU A 18 -6.97 -26.82 14.09
C LEU A 18 -6.46 -27.85 13.06
N LEU A 19 -7.23 -28.08 11.99
CA LEU A 19 -6.87 -28.98 10.89
C LEU A 19 -6.08 -28.26 9.79
N PHE A 20 -6.29 -26.94 9.65
CA PHE A 20 -5.69 -26.06 8.66
C PHE A 20 -5.30 -24.74 9.33
N PRO A 21 -4.22 -24.70 10.13
CA PRO A 21 -3.82 -23.47 10.81
C PRO A 21 -3.57 -22.36 9.79
N PRO A 22 -4.04 -21.13 10.04
CA PRO A 22 -3.74 -20.00 9.18
C PRO A 22 -2.23 -19.87 8.99
N ILE A 23 -1.82 -19.81 7.73
CA ILE A 23 -0.43 -19.73 7.32
C ILE A 23 -0.13 -18.28 6.94
N CYS A 24 0.99 -17.75 7.42
CA CYS A 24 1.49 -16.45 7.00
C CYS A 24 1.71 -16.43 5.48
N LEU A 25 1.10 -15.48 4.78
CA LEU A 25 1.21 -15.35 3.32
C LEU A 25 2.61 -14.98 2.84
N TRP A 26 3.49 -14.53 3.74
CA TRP A 26 4.85 -14.15 3.41
C TRP A 26 5.85 -15.27 3.70
N CYS A 27 5.95 -15.75 4.95
CA CYS A 27 6.94 -16.77 5.32
C CYS A 27 6.42 -18.21 5.25
N GLY A 28 5.12 -18.44 5.10
CA GLY A 28 4.56 -19.79 5.10
C GLY A 28 4.51 -20.47 6.48
N ALA A 29 4.80 -19.76 7.57
CA ALA A 29 4.70 -20.31 8.92
C ALA A 29 3.24 -20.39 9.39
N ALA A 30 2.87 -21.50 10.03
CA ALA A 30 1.58 -21.66 10.71
C ALA A 30 1.55 -20.83 12.01
N GLU A 31 0.41 -20.21 12.35
CA GLU A 31 0.27 -19.39 13.56
C GLU A 31 0.71 -20.09 14.86
N SER A 32 0.60 -21.42 14.94
CA SER A 32 1.04 -22.20 16.12
C SER A 32 2.55 -22.23 16.38
N ASP A 33 3.37 -21.83 15.42
CA ASP A 33 4.84 -21.77 15.59
C ASP A 33 5.33 -20.37 15.95
N ALA A 34 4.51 -19.34 15.72
CA ALA A 34 4.81 -17.96 16.12
C ALA A 34 4.75 -17.76 17.65
N GLU A 35 3.89 -18.52 18.36
CA GLU A 35 3.81 -18.48 19.83
C GLU A 35 4.90 -19.31 20.54
N ARG A 36 5.57 -20.23 19.85
CA ARG A 36 6.67 -21.02 20.43
C ARG A 36 8.05 -20.35 20.31
N ALA A 37 8.21 -19.34 19.46
CA ALA A 37 9.46 -18.61 19.31
C ALA A 37 9.66 -17.49 20.36
N SER A 38 8.67 -17.20 21.21
CA SER A 38 8.70 -16.11 22.18
C SER A 38 8.86 -16.54 23.64
N THR A 39 9.09 -17.83 23.94
CA THR A 39 9.24 -18.30 25.33
C THR A 39 10.69 -18.61 25.70
N THR A 40 11.46 -17.59 26.06
CA THR A 40 12.63 -17.76 26.94
C THR A 40 12.12 -17.72 28.39
N PRO A 41 12.44 -18.68 29.27
CA PRO A 41 11.94 -18.65 30.64
C PRO A 41 12.78 -17.67 31.47
N ALA A 42 12.16 -16.60 31.96
CA ALA A 42 12.67 -15.83 33.09
C ALA A 42 11.96 -16.28 34.39
N PRO A 43 12.66 -16.39 35.52
CA PRO A 43 12.07 -16.95 36.74
C PRO A 43 11.19 -15.93 37.48
N SER A 44 9.94 -16.36 37.70
CA SER A 44 9.04 -16.15 38.83
C SER A 44 9.44 -15.14 39.93
N SER A 45 8.61 -14.10 40.11
CA SER A 45 7.90 -13.89 41.39
C SER A 45 6.57 -13.14 41.17
N ALA A 46 5.58 -13.46 41.99
CA ALA A 46 4.16 -13.44 41.67
C ALA A 46 3.38 -12.20 42.12
N ALA A 47 2.34 -11.85 41.35
CA ALA A 47 1.01 -11.43 41.83
C ALA A 47 -0.05 -11.57 40.69
N PRO A 48 -1.19 -12.26 40.89
CA PRO A 48 -2.33 -12.30 39.93
C PRO A 48 -3.59 -11.59 40.49
N PRO A 49 -4.71 -11.51 39.75
CA PRO A 49 -4.84 -11.13 38.34
C PRO A 49 -5.80 -9.93 38.16
N ALA A 50 -5.58 -9.12 37.13
CA ALA A 50 -6.66 -8.39 36.47
C ALA A 50 -6.75 -8.93 35.04
N SER A 51 -7.88 -9.57 34.72
CA SER A 51 -8.29 -9.96 33.36
C SER A 51 -9.59 -9.20 33.03
N PRO A 52 -10.02 -9.15 31.77
CA PRO A 52 -9.27 -9.11 30.52
C PRO A 52 -9.79 -7.96 29.63
N SER A 53 -8.91 -7.22 28.96
CA SER A 53 -9.33 -6.33 27.87
C SER A 53 -8.72 -6.81 26.57
N ALA A 54 -9.59 -7.39 25.75
CA ALA A 54 -9.36 -7.80 24.38
C ALA A 54 -8.66 -6.69 23.57
N THR A 55 -7.58 -7.05 22.90
CA THR A 55 -7.08 -6.31 21.74
C THR A 55 -7.47 -7.08 20.47
N PRO A 56 -8.29 -6.50 19.59
CA PRO A 56 -8.75 -7.22 18.41
C PRO A 56 -7.90 -6.87 17.17
N HIS A 57 -7.57 -7.92 16.40
CA HIS A 57 -7.25 -7.95 14.97
C HIS A 57 -5.83 -7.60 14.50
N THR A 58 -4.89 -8.52 14.74
CA THR A 58 -3.80 -8.78 13.78
C THR A 58 -4.45 -9.23 12.46
N SER A 59 -4.20 -8.51 11.36
CA SER A 59 -4.79 -8.85 10.05
C SER A 59 -4.46 -10.31 9.68
N PRO A 60 -5.43 -11.15 9.26
CA PRO A 60 -5.28 -12.62 9.24
C PRO A 60 -4.47 -13.12 8.03
N ALA A 61 -3.33 -12.51 7.74
CA ALA A 61 -2.56 -12.76 6.52
C ALA A 61 -1.03 -12.63 6.67
N LEU A 62 -0.53 -11.86 7.64
CA LEU A 62 0.91 -11.72 7.90
C LEU A 62 1.16 -11.93 9.40
N CYS A 63 2.13 -12.77 9.76
CA CYS A 63 2.54 -12.93 11.16
C CYS A 63 3.31 -11.69 11.64
N ALA A 64 3.39 -11.52 12.96
CA ALA A 64 4.06 -10.37 13.59
C ALA A 64 5.52 -10.20 13.13
N ASP A 65 6.28 -11.31 13.06
CA ASP A 65 7.67 -11.26 12.61
C ASP A 65 7.81 -10.78 11.16
N CYS A 66 6.91 -11.22 10.27
CA CYS A 66 6.89 -10.76 8.89
C CYS A 66 6.51 -9.29 8.79
N VAL A 67 5.56 -8.83 9.61
CA VAL A 67 5.20 -7.40 9.68
C VAL A 67 6.43 -6.58 10.07
N GLU A 68 7.14 -6.94 11.13
CA GLU A 68 8.34 -6.20 11.56
C GLU A 68 9.44 -6.19 10.48
N ARG A 69 9.72 -7.34 9.85
CA ARG A 69 10.73 -7.41 8.78
C ARG A 69 10.34 -6.64 7.53
N LEU A 70 9.07 -6.65 7.14
CA LEU A 70 8.56 -5.89 5.99
C LEU A 70 8.58 -4.38 6.24
N LEU A 71 8.29 -3.95 7.46
CA LEU A 71 8.34 -2.52 7.82
C LEU A 71 9.78 -2.02 7.95
N GLY A 72 10.66 -2.83 8.51
CA GLY A 72 12.06 -2.46 8.73
C GLY A 72 12.21 -1.12 9.47
N PRO A 73 13.29 -0.37 9.21
CA PRO A 73 13.49 0.94 9.81
C PRO A 73 12.41 1.95 9.41
N ARG A 74 11.96 2.76 10.37
CA ARG A 74 10.96 3.84 10.17
C ARG A 74 11.64 5.22 10.24
N PRO A 75 12.40 5.63 9.20
CA PRO A 75 13.05 6.94 9.22
C PRO A 75 12.01 8.06 9.14
N SER A 76 12.40 9.25 9.60
CA SER A 76 11.69 10.47 9.22
C SER A 76 11.70 10.62 7.70
N ARG A 77 10.61 11.13 7.11
CA ARG A 77 10.46 11.22 5.64
C ARG A 77 10.12 12.63 5.19
N CYS A 78 10.57 12.97 4.00
CA CYS A 78 10.13 14.16 3.27
C CYS A 78 8.62 14.06 2.99
N ARG A 79 7.84 15.01 3.49
CA ARG A 79 6.38 15.06 3.30
C ARG A 79 5.97 15.15 1.82
N ARG A 80 6.86 15.65 0.94
CA ARG A 80 6.58 15.82 -0.49
C ARG A 80 6.81 14.54 -1.30
N CYS A 81 8.00 13.94 -1.19
CA CYS A 81 8.42 12.85 -2.08
C CYS A 81 8.61 11.49 -1.37
N GLY A 82 8.42 11.43 -0.05
CA GLY A 82 8.56 10.20 0.73
C GLY A 82 10.00 9.71 0.92
N MET A 83 11.01 10.45 0.43
CA MET A 83 12.42 10.10 0.65
C MET A 83 12.75 10.13 2.15
N PRO A 84 13.50 9.15 2.66
CA PRO A 84 13.99 9.19 4.03
C PRO A 84 14.87 10.42 4.23
N THR A 85 14.79 11.00 5.41
CA THR A 85 15.61 12.11 5.88
C THR A 85 16.43 11.62 7.05
N SER A 86 17.71 11.95 7.07
CA SER A 86 18.66 11.57 8.12
C SER A 86 19.30 12.82 8.73
N ALA A 87 20.16 12.65 9.74
CA ALA A 87 20.96 13.76 10.27
C ALA A 87 21.85 14.39 9.18
N ASP A 88 22.37 13.58 8.25
CA ASP A 88 23.22 14.05 7.14
C ASP A 88 22.42 14.66 5.98
N ALA A 89 21.12 14.34 5.88
CA ALA A 89 20.21 14.86 4.88
C ALA A 89 18.86 15.25 5.53
N PRO A 90 18.84 16.29 6.38
CA PRO A 90 17.66 16.62 7.16
C PRO A 90 16.56 17.23 6.29
N ALA A 91 15.31 17.08 6.75
CA ALA A 91 14.21 17.85 6.20
C ALA A 91 14.43 19.34 6.46
N LEU A 92 14.03 20.17 5.51
CA LEU A 92 13.88 21.61 5.68
C LEU A 92 12.74 21.89 6.69
N PRO A 93 12.64 23.11 7.27
CA PRO A 93 11.59 23.45 8.26
C PRO A 93 10.15 23.21 7.79
N ASN A 94 9.91 23.21 6.48
CA ASN A 94 8.61 22.89 5.88
C ASN A 94 8.36 21.37 5.68
N GLY A 95 9.22 20.52 6.24
CA GLY A 95 9.13 19.06 6.14
C GLY A 95 9.52 18.48 4.77
N ARG A 96 10.22 19.24 3.91
CA ARG A 96 10.64 18.79 2.56
C ARG A 96 12.15 18.56 2.48
N CYS A 97 12.60 17.64 1.63
CA CYS A 97 14.04 17.49 1.34
C CYS A 97 14.52 18.54 0.33
N ARG A 98 15.84 18.72 0.22
CA ARG A 98 16.46 19.67 -0.71
C ARG A 98 16.11 19.39 -2.18
N ALA A 99 16.08 18.12 -2.60
CA ALA A 99 15.71 17.74 -3.96
C ALA A 99 14.29 18.20 -4.35
N CYS A 100 13.37 18.28 -3.38
CA CYS A 100 12.01 18.78 -3.63
C CYS A 100 11.90 20.31 -3.80
N ARG A 101 13.00 21.07 -3.66
CA ARG A 101 12.98 22.50 -4.01
C ARG A 101 12.93 22.71 -5.52
N GLU A 102 13.55 21.82 -6.28
CA GLU A 102 13.74 21.96 -7.73
C GLU A 102 12.73 21.14 -8.53
N ASP A 103 12.22 20.04 -7.95
CA ASP A 103 11.28 19.15 -8.64
C ASP A 103 9.82 19.61 -8.54
N ALA A 104 9.26 19.97 -9.69
CA ALA A 104 7.83 20.22 -9.87
C ALA A 104 7.05 18.89 -9.98
N PHE A 105 6.84 18.21 -8.85
CA PHE A 105 5.82 17.16 -8.76
C PHE A 105 4.42 17.77 -8.83
N HIS A 106 3.51 17.16 -9.57
CA HIS A 106 2.11 17.59 -9.61
C HIS A 106 1.25 16.99 -8.47
N PHE A 107 1.78 16.05 -7.68
CA PHE A 107 1.13 15.58 -6.44
C PHE A 107 1.63 16.35 -5.22
N SER A 108 0.80 16.47 -4.16
CA SER A 108 1.07 17.28 -2.97
C SER A 108 1.98 16.62 -1.94
N ALA A 109 1.77 15.34 -1.69
CA ALA A 109 2.51 14.55 -0.71
C ALA A 109 2.58 13.08 -1.14
N VAL A 110 3.50 12.34 -0.54
CA VAL A 110 3.68 10.89 -0.73
C VAL A 110 3.72 10.22 0.63
N VAL A 111 3.02 9.09 0.75
CA VAL A 111 3.01 8.21 1.92
C VAL A 111 3.45 6.81 1.47
N PRO A 112 4.71 6.44 1.70
CA PRO A 112 5.18 5.08 1.47
C PRO A 112 4.97 4.20 2.70
N LEU A 113 4.74 2.89 2.51
CA LEU A 113 4.86 1.93 3.61
C LEU A 113 6.33 1.81 4.06
N GLY A 114 7.26 1.71 3.11
CA GLY A 114 8.69 1.64 3.38
C GLY A 114 9.56 1.93 2.17
N ASP A 115 10.86 1.67 2.32
CA ASP A 115 11.83 1.83 1.25
C ASP A 115 11.90 0.58 0.38
N TYR A 116 12.25 0.76 -0.90
CA TYR A 116 12.37 -0.35 -1.85
C TYR A 116 13.69 -1.12 -1.64
N VAL A 117 13.78 -1.86 -0.53
CA VAL A 117 14.92 -2.67 -0.11
C VAL A 117 14.43 -4.00 0.46
N ASP A 118 15.32 -5.00 0.47
CA ASP A 118 15.16 -6.28 1.17
C ASP A 118 13.77 -6.94 1.00
N GLU A 119 13.14 -7.37 2.09
CA GLU A 119 11.86 -8.11 2.05
C GLU A 119 10.72 -7.30 1.46
N LEU A 120 10.69 -5.97 1.65
CA LEU A 120 9.61 -5.15 1.11
C LEU A 120 9.73 -5.00 -0.41
N ARG A 121 10.97 -4.94 -0.94
CA ARG A 121 11.21 -5.04 -2.39
C ARG A 121 10.69 -6.37 -2.92
N ASP A 122 11.02 -7.47 -2.27
CA ASP A 122 10.63 -8.81 -2.73
C ASP A 122 9.11 -9.00 -2.65
N ALA A 123 8.45 -8.43 -1.63
CA ALA A 123 7.00 -8.43 -1.51
C ALA A 123 6.35 -7.68 -2.68
N VAL A 124 6.87 -6.51 -3.07
CA VAL A 124 6.36 -5.77 -4.23
C VAL A 124 6.53 -6.54 -5.54
N LEU A 125 7.61 -7.32 -5.69
CA LEU A 125 7.78 -8.20 -6.85
C LEU A 125 6.78 -9.35 -6.82
N ALA A 126 6.62 -10.04 -5.68
CA ALA A 126 5.66 -11.13 -5.51
C ALA A 126 4.20 -10.67 -5.71
N MET A 127 3.84 -9.44 -5.32
CA MET A 127 2.53 -8.84 -5.58
C MET A 127 2.22 -8.67 -7.07
N LYS A 128 3.24 -8.57 -7.92
CA LYS A 128 3.10 -8.39 -9.38
C LYS A 128 2.87 -9.70 -10.13
N GLU A 129 3.09 -10.82 -9.46
CA GLU A 129 2.81 -12.16 -10.00
C GLU A 129 1.30 -12.44 -10.00
N THR A 130 0.86 -13.37 -10.86
CA THR A 130 -0.57 -13.69 -11.03
C THR A 130 -1.23 -14.20 -9.75
N THR A 131 -0.49 -14.88 -8.88
CA THR A 131 -0.95 -15.39 -7.58
C THR A 131 -0.83 -14.35 -6.45
N GLY A 132 -0.21 -13.19 -6.72
CA GLY A 132 0.12 -12.17 -5.73
C GLY A 132 -1.05 -11.36 -5.19
N ARG A 133 -2.30 -11.64 -5.60
CA ARG A 133 -3.49 -10.87 -5.19
C ARG A 133 -3.66 -10.81 -3.68
N THR A 134 -3.60 -11.96 -3.01
CA THR A 134 -3.84 -12.04 -1.56
C THR A 134 -2.72 -11.34 -0.78
N LEU A 135 -1.47 -11.48 -1.24
CA LEU A 135 -0.34 -10.74 -0.69
C LEU A 135 -0.53 -9.22 -0.88
N ALA A 136 -0.96 -8.77 -2.06
CA ALA A 136 -1.23 -7.36 -2.32
C ALA A 136 -2.30 -6.78 -1.39
N MET A 137 -3.36 -7.55 -1.10
CA MET A 137 -4.36 -7.16 -0.10
C MET A 137 -3.78 -7.09 1.31
N ALA A 138 -2.95 -8.07 1.70
CA ALA A 138 -2.32 -8.09 3.02
C ALA A 138 -1.38 -6.90 3.23
N ILE A 139 -0.53 -6.59 2.25
CA ILE A 139 0.35 -5.44 2.24
C ILE A 139 -0.44 -4.12 2.23
N ALA A 140 -1.56 -4.05 1.51
CA ALA A 140 -2.42 -2.87 1.53
C ALA A 140 -3.07 -2.62 2.89
N ARG A 141 -3.46 -3.68 3.61
CA ARG A 141 -3.94 -3.57 5.00
C ARG A 141 -2.84 -3.12 5.94
N LEU A 142 -1.63 -3.63 5.77
CA LEU A 142 -0.46 -3.16 6.52
C LEU A 142 -0.19 -1.67 6.27
N LEU A 143 -0.25 -1.23 5.01
CA LEU A 143 -0.16 0.19 4.65
C LEU A 143 -1.28 1.04 5.26
N ALA A 144 -2.52 0.53 5.27
CA ALA A 144 -3.62 1.20 5.94
C ALA A 144 -3.34 1.33 7.44
N ALA A 145 -2.94 0.25 8.12
CA ALA A 145 -2.68 0.26 9.56
C ALA A 145 -1.56 1.24 9.95
N GLU A 146 -0.44 1.23 9.22
CA GLU A 146 0.73 2.04 9.54
C GLU A 146 0.58 3.52 9.18
N ALA A 147 -0.14 3.82 8.09
CA ALA A 147 -0.19 5.17 7.55
C ALA A 147 -1.58 5.81 7.56
N ARG A 148 -2.57 5.19 8.23
CA ARG A 148 -3.95 5.68 8.37
C ARG A 148 -4.01 7.17 8.70
N ALA A 149 -3.42 7.56 9.82
CA ALA A 149 -3.50 8.93 10.33
C ALA A 149 -2.95 9.95 9.32
N THR A 150 -1.87 9.58 8.61
CA THR A 150 -1.29 10.45 7.58
C THR A 150 -2.21 10.55 6.36
N MET A 151 -2.75 9.43 5.87
CA MET A 151 -3.66 9.42 4.73
C MET A 151 -4.98 10.15 5.02
N GLU A 152 -5.55 9.96 6.21
CA GLU A 152 -6.77 10.65 6.66
C GLU A 152 -6.54 12.16 6.84
N SER A 153 -5.34 12.59 7.27
CA SER A 153 -4.99 14.02 7.37
C SER A 153 -5.05 14.77 6.03
N PHE A 154 -4.96 14.05 4.91
CA PHE A 154 -5.12 14.64 3.57
C PHE A 154 -6.58 14.90 3.22
N GLN A 155 -7.53 14.29 3.94
CA GLN A 155 -8.97 14.33 3.69
C GLN A 155 -9.29 13.98 2.21
N PRO A 156 -8.94 12.77 1.74
CA PRO A 156 -9.23 12.38 0.36
C PRO A 156 -10.72 12.13 0.20
N ASP A 157 -11.31 12.67 -0.87
CA ASP A 157 -12.70 12.39 -1.24
C ASP A 157 -12.82 11.07 -2.02
N LEU A 158 -11.76 10.71 -2.75
CA LEU A 158 -11.73 9.49 -3.54
C LEU A 158 -10.32 8.90 -3.66
N ILE A 159 -10.28 7.58 -3.84
CA ILE A 159 -9.06 6.82 -4.12
C ILE A 159 -9.07 6.37 -5.59
N ALA A 160 -7.92 6.51 -6.24
CA ALA A 160 -7.70 6.04 -7.61
C ALA A 160 -6.36 5.30 -7.71
N ALA A 161 -6.25 4.31 -8.58
CA ALA A 161 -4.99 3.63 -8.85
C ALA A 161 -4.30 4.20 -10.10
N VAL A 162 -2.97 4.16 -10.12
CA VAL A 162 -2.19 4.35 -11.36
C VAL A 162 -2.49 3.18 -12.31
N PRO A 163 -3.01 3.43 -13.52
CA PRO A 163 -3.37 2.36 -14.43
C PRO A 163 -2.13 1.77 -15.12
N MET A 164 -2.09 0.44 -15.19
CA MET A 164 -1.20 -0.27 -16.09
C MET A 164 -1.70 -0.17 -17.54
N HIS A 165 -0.78 -0.15 -18.51
CA HIS A 165 -1.17 -0.20 -19.93
C HIS A 165 -1.82 -1.56 -20.25
N TRP A 166 -2.72 -1.61 -21.23
CA TRP A 166 -3.48 -2.82 -21.55
C TRP A 166 -2.60 -3.99 -22.03
N TRP A 167 -1.49 -3.72 -22.72
CA TRP A 167 -0.54 -4.76 -23.16
C TRP A 167 0.05 -5.56 -21.99
N PRO A 168 0.75 -4.95 -21.01
CA PRO A 168 1.22 -5.68 -19.84
C PRO A 168 0.09 -6.29 -19.00
N ARG A 169 -1.10 -5.67 -18.99
CA ARG A 169 -2.30 -6.22 -18.32
C ARG A 169 -2.76 -7.54 -18.93
N ALA A 170 -2.67 -7.70 -20.24
CA ALA A 170 -3.04 -8.93 -20.92
C ALA A 170 -2.13 -10.12 -20.53
N TRP A 171 -0.85 -9.85 -20.22
CA TRP A 171 0.12 -10.89 -19.83
C TRP A 171 0.17 -11.14 -18.33
N ARG A 172 0.11 -10.08 -17.51
CA ARG A 172 0.19 -10.19 -16.03
C ARG A 172 -1.16 -10.48 -15.38
N GLY A 173 -2.27 -10.29 -16.10
CA GLY A 173 -3.65 -10.48 -15.63
C GLY A 173 -4.16 -9.42 -14.65
N MET A 174 -3.27 -8.84 -13.84
CA MET A 174 -3.65 -8.05 -12.66
C MET A 174 -2.81 -6.76 -12.53
N ASN A 175 -3.42 -5.70 -11.99
CA ASN A 175 -2.72 -4.48 -11.60
C ASN A 175 -2.66 -4.42 -10.07
N SER A 176 -1.48 -4.66 -9.49
CA SER A 176 -1.22 -4.58 -8.04
C SER A 176 -1.73 -3.26 -7.45
N ALA A 177 -1.51 -2.14 -8.13
CA ALA A 177 -2.00 -0.83 -7.68
C ALA A 177 -3.54 -0.76 -7.57
N GLU A 178 -4.29 -1.41 -8.47
CA GLU A 178 -5.76 -1.48 -8.38
C GLU A 178 -6.21 -2.23 -7.12
N ILE A 179 -5.52 -3.31 -6.74
CA ILE A 179 -5.85 -4.11 -5.55
C ILE A 179 -5.51 -3.36 -4.27
N VAL A 180 -4.34 -2.73 -4.23
CA VAL A 180 -3.95 -1.91 -3.09
C VAL A 180 -4.95 -0.78 -2.91
N ALA A 181 -5.33 -0.10 -3.99
CA ALA A 181 -6.28 1.00 -3.93
C ALA A 181 -7.70 0.57 -3.50
N GLU A 182 -8.20 -0.54 -4.04
CA GLU A 182 -9.50 -1.10 -3.64
C GLU A 182 -9.49 -1.51 -2.16
N THR A 183 -8.39 -2.08 -1.67
CA THR A 183 -8.24 -2.48 -0.27
C THR A 183 -8.16 -1.24 0.63
N LEU A 184 -7.33 -0.25 0.29
CA LEU A 184 -7.23 1.00 1.03
C LEU A 184 -8.57 1.74 1.11
N ALA A 185 -9.37 1.74 0.04
CA ALA A 185 -10.70 2.33 0.05
C ALA A 185 -11.65 1.69 1.07
N ARG A 186 -11.59 0.36 1.20
CA ARG A 186 -12.37 -0.36 2.22
C ARG A 186 -11.85 -0.07 3.63
N GLU A 187 -10.53 -0.12 3.84
CA GLU A 187 -9.94 0.10 5.17
C GLU A 187 -10.12 1.56 5.65
N LEU A 188 -10.01 2.54 4.76
CA LEU A 188 -10.13 3.97 5.09
C LEU A 188 -11.57 4.48 4.99
N CYS A 189 -12.53 3.67 4.52
CA CYS A 189 -13.91 4.07 4.25
C CYS A 189 -14.01 5.29 3.29
N ILE A 190 -13.18 5.30 2.23
CA ILE A 190 -13.14 6.36 1.21
C ILE A 190 -13.66 5.81 -0.11
N ALA A 191 -14.32 6.65 -0.92
CA ALA A 191 -14.87 6.22 -2.21
C ALA A 191 -13.79 5.68 -3.15
N TRP A 192 -14.01 4.47 -3.68
CA TRP A 192 -13.15 3.86 -4.70
C TRP A 192 -13.61 4.29 -6.10
N ALA A 193 -12.70 4.88 -6.90
CA ALA A 193 -12.97 5.30 -8.28
C ALA A 193 -12.23 4.41 -9.30
N PRO A 194 -12.71 3.18 -9.55
CA PRO A 194 -12.07 2.27 -10.49
C PRO A 194 -12.04 2.85 -11.89
N ARG A 195 -10.91 2.71 -12.60
CA ARG A 195 -10.75 3.18 -13.98
C ARG A 195 -10.97 4.69 -14.17
N LEU A 196 -10.89 5.49 -13.09
CA LEU A 196 -10.88 6.95 -13.19
C LEU A 196 -9.77 7.42 -14.14
N LEU A 197 -8.57 6.87 -13.98
CA LEU A 197 -7.45 7.09 -14.89
C LEU A 197 -7.34 5.95 -15.90
N ILE A 198 -7.07 6.32 -17.16
CA ILE A 198 -6.81 5.39 -18.25
C ILE A 198 -5.43 5.70 -18.83
N ARG A 199 -4.56 4.69 -18.89
CA ARG A 199 -3.29 4.76 -19.63
C ARG A 199 -3.52 4.39 -21.09
N HIS A 200 -3.57 5.39 -21.96
CA HIS A 200 -3.93 5.21 -23.37
C HIS A 200 -2.72 5.07 -24.29
N ARG A 201 -1.53 5.49 -23.85
CA ARG A 201 -0.28 5.36 -24.62
C ARG A 201 0.60 4.28 -24.01
N TYR A 202 1.12 3.38 -24.84
CA TYR A 202 2.18 2.46 -24.44
C TYR A 202 3.46 3.24 -24.22
N THR A 203 4.18 2.92 -23.15
CA THR A 203 5.48 3.53 -22.85
C THR A 203 6.41 2.42 -22.40
N ALA A 204 7.70 2.51 -22.74
CA ALA A 204 8.67 1.51 -22.28
C ALA A 204 8.66 1.39 -20.74
N PRO A 205 8.95 0.20 -20.18
CA PRO A 205 9.07 0.03 -18.74
C PRO A 205 10.06 1.03 -18.14
N GLN A 206 9.70 1.61 -17.01
CA GLN A 206 10.54 2.63 -16.35
C GLN A 206 11.85 2.04 -15.81
N SER A 207 11.88 0.74 -15.52
CA SER A 207 13.09 -0.02 -15.15
C SER A 207 14.17 0.05 -16.21
N ASP A 208 13.77 0.08 -17.48
CA ASP A 208 14.68 -0.08 -18.64
C ASP A 208 15.21 1.27 -19.13
N LEU A 209 14.77 2.37 -18.48
CA LEU A 209 15.08 3.73 -18.90
C LEU A 209 15.97 4.46 -17.90
N PRO A 210 16.94 5.25 -18.39
CA PRO A 210 17.71 6.15 -17.54
C PRO A 210 16.80 7.21 -16.93
N ARG A 211 17.16 7.65 -15.72
CA ARG A 211 16.39 8.59 -14.88
C ARG A 211 15.90 9.83 -15.63
N THR A 212 16.75 10.39 -16.51
CA THR A 212 16.46 11.58 -17.33
C THR A 212 15.35 11.36 -18.36
N ARG A 213 15.18 10.14 -18.88
CA ARG A 213 14.14 9.81 -19.86
C ARG A 213 12.82 9.40 -19.24
N ARG A 214 12.80 9.08 -17.94
CA ARG A 214 11.60 8.58 -17.25
C ARG A 214 10.41 9.53 -17.30
N ARG A 215 10.64 10.84 -17.14
CA ARG A 215 9.60 11.90 -17.23
C ARG A 215 9.03 12.02 -18.63
N THR A 216 9.89 12.15 -19.64
CA THR A 216 9.47 12.27 -21.05
C THR A 216 8.72 11.01 -21.51
N ASN A 217 9.11 9.82 -21.03
CA ASN A 217 8.50 8.56 -21.40
C ASN A 217 7.01 8.49 -21.05
N VAL A 218 6.56 9.06 -19.93
CA VAL A 218 5.14 9.01 -19.51
C VAL A 218 4.33 10.24 -19.90
N ARG A 219 4.95 11.30 -20.43
CA ARG A 219 4.24 12.54 -20.80
C ARG A 219 3.02 12.25 -21.68
N ASN A 220 1.87 12.81 -21.31
CA ASN A 220 0.57 12.60 -21.94
C ASN A 220 0.17 11.11 -22.08
N ALA A 221 0.62 10.22 -21.19
CA ALA A 221 0.25 8.80 -21.26
C ALA A 221 -1.12 8.50 -20.62
N PHE A 222 -1.65 9.40 -19.81
CA PHE A 222 -2.89 9.22 -19.06
C PHE A 222 -4.00 10.15 -19.54
N ARG A 223 -5.24 9.76 -19.28
CA ARG A 223 -6.45 10.58 -19.41
C ARG A 223 -7.47 10.18 -18.35
N VAL A 224 -8.35 11.11 -17.97
CA VAL A 224 -9.52 10.77 -17.14
C VAL A 224 -10.60 10.09 -17.99
N SER A 225 -11.23 9.07 -17.44
CA SER A 225 -12.37 8.39 -18.07
C SER A 225 -13.55 9.34 -18.19
N ARG A 226 -14.25 9.31 -19.34
CA ARG A 226 -15.44 10.13 -19.59
C ARG A 226 -16.63 9.82 -18.67
N CYS A 227 -16.56 8.71 -17.92
CA CYS A 227 -17.57 8.34 -16.93
C CYS A 227 -17.44 9.12 -15.62
N TYR A 228 -16.37 9.90 -15.46
CA TYR A 228 -16.10 10.70 -14.28
C TYR A 228 -16.05 12.18 -14.62
N THR A 229 -16.70 12.97 -13.77
CA THR A 229 -16.56 14.42 -13.74
C THR A 229 -15.96 14.77 -12.38
N LEU A 230 -14.82 15.45 -12.38
CA LEU A 230 -14.15 15.87 -11.14
C LEU A 230 -14.50 17.32 -10.86
N ASP A 231 -15.26 17.56 -9.79
CA ASP A 231 -15.50 18.91 -9.27
C ASP A 231 -14.72 19.10 -7.96
N ARG A 232 -13.45 19.49 -8.12
CA ARG A 232 -12.56 19.83 -7.01
C ARG A 232 -12.36 18.73 -5.93
N PRO A 233 -12.39 17.40 -6.22
CA PRO A 233 -12.08 16.42 -5.20
C PRO A 233 -10.58 16.38 -4.89
N ARG A 234 -10.25 15.99 -3.66
CA ARG A 234 -8.92 15.55 -3.25
C ARG A 234 -8.77 14.07 -3.55
N VAL A 235 -7.79 13.72 -4.36
CA VAL A 235 -7.57 12.34 -4.82
C VAL A 235 -6.39 11.72 -4.10
N LEU A 236 -6.58 10.55 -3.49
CA LEU A 236 -5.47 9.69 -3.05
C LEU A 236 -5.14 8.70 -4.17
N LEU A 237 -4.06 8.99 -4.89
CA LEU A 237 -3.54 8.16 -5.98
C LEU A 237 -2.64 7.04 -5.43
N VAL A 238 -2.88 5.82 -5.86
CA VAL A 238 -2.19 4.63 -5.36
C VAL A 238 -1.32 3.99 -6.43
N ASP A 239 -0.09 3.65 -6.09
CA ASP A 239 0.86 2.90 -6.93
C ASP A 239 1.61 1.87 -6.07
N ASP A 240 2.32 0.90 -6.66
CA ASP A 240 3.12 -0.05 -5.87
C ASP A 240 4.51 0.49 -5.53
N ILE A 241 5.18 1.13 -6.48
CA ILE A 241 6.52 1.69 -6.31
C ILE A 241 6.63 3.12 -6.82
N LEU A 242 7.09 4.03 -5.97
CA LEU A 242 7.50 5.37 -6.37
C LEU A 242 9.01 5.40 -6.61
N THR A 243 9.40 5.48 -7.88
CA THR A 243 10.80 5.67 -8.29
C THR A 243 11.15 7.16 -8.44
N THR A 244 11.25 7.68 -9.66
CA THR A 244 11.46 9.13 -9.86
C THR A 244 10.21 9.96 -9.59
N GLY A 245 9.07 9.30 -9.34
CA GLY A 245 7.77 9.95 -9.28
C GLY A 245 7.22 10.41 -10.64
N ALA A 246 7.89 10.13 -11.75
CA ALA A 246 7.44 10.55 -13.08
C ALA A 246 6.01 10.08 -13.42
N THR A 247 5.73 8.78 -13.19
CA THR A 247 4.41 8.18 -13.47
C THR A 247 3.31 8.82 -12.63
N CYS A 248 3.49 8.84 -11.30
CA CYS A 248 2.54 9.46 -10.37
C CYS A 248 2.38 10.97 -10.62
N SER A 249 3.45 11.69 -10.95
CA SER A 249 3.39 13.12 -11.26
C SER A 249 2.58 13.39 -12.52
N GLU A 250 2.76 12.60 -13.58
CA GLU A 250 1.97 12.77 -14.79
C GLU A 250 0.50 12.39 -14.59
N ALA A 251 0.22 11.33 -13.82
CA ALA A 251 -1.14 10.97 -13.42
C ALA A 251 -1.79 12.08 -12.58
N ALA A 252 -1.06 12.66 -11.61
CA ALA A 252 -1.53 13.76 -10.80
C ALA A 252 -1.79 15.02 -11.63
N ARG A 253 -0.92 15.33 -12.60
CA ARG A 253 -1.15 16.41 -13.58
C ARG A 253 -2.46 16.21 -14.32
N THR A 254 -2.67 15.01 -14.86
CA THR A 254 -3.89 14.63 -15.59
C THR A 254 -5.16 14.79 -14.74
N LEU A 255 -5.10 14.42 -13.46
CA LEU A 255 -6.23 14.59 -12.53
C LEU A 255 -6.50 16.06 -12.21
N ARG A 256 -5.47 16.86 -11.98
CA ARG A 256 -5.61 18.31 -11.73
C ARG A 256 -6.15 19.06 -12.95
N ASP A 257 -5.61 18.76 -14.12
CA ASP A 257 -6.06 19.33 -15.40
C ASP A 257 -7.55 18.98 -15.66
N ALA A 258 -8.03 17.86 -15.11
CA ALA A 258 -9.42 17.42 -15.18
C ALA A 258 -10.33 17.94 -14.05
N GLY A 259 -9.81 18.73 -13.10
CA GLY A 259 -10.61 19.39 -12.06
C GLY A 259 -10.34 18.97 -10.62
N ALA A 260 -9.42 18.03 -10.34
CA ALA A 260 -9.05 17.67 -8.97
C ALA A 260 -8.47 18.87 -8.20
N ALA A 261 -8.90 19.08 -6.95
CA ALA A 261 -8.36 20.14 -6.11
C ALA A 261 -6.94 19.83 -5.64
N ASP A 262 -6.71 18.59 -5.22
CA ASP A 262 -5.39 18.12 -4.83
C ASP A 262 -5.21 16.63 -5.14
N VAL A 263 -3.96 16.20 -5.25
CA VAL A 263 -3.61 14.80 -5.48
C VAL A 263 -2.50 14.41 -4.51
N PHE A 264 -2.76 13.42 -3.66
CA PHE A 264 -1.78 12.80 -2.77
C PHE A 264 -1.43 11.42 -3.31
N VAL A 265 -0.30 10.87 -2.89
CA VAL A 265 0.13 9.54 -3.36
C VAL A 265 0.34 8.62 -2.17
N ALA A 266 -0.24 7.43 -2.21
CA ALA A 266 0.11 6.32 -1.34
C ALA A 266 0.84 5.24 -2.17
N VAL A 267 1.97 4.75 -1.66
CA VAL A 267 2.71 3.65 -2.31
C VAL A 267 3.13 2.60 -1.32
N VAL A 268 3.32 1.37 -1.79
CA VAL A 268 3.95 0.34 -0.95
C VAL A 268 5.42 0.70 -0.74
N THR A 269 6.15 1.05 -1.79
CA THR A 269 7.59 1.30 -1.67
C THR A 269 8.05 2.60 -2.30
N ARG A 270 9.06 3.23 -1.68
CA ARG A 270 9.82 4.34 -2.24
C ARG A 270 11.23 3.90 -2.60
N ALA A 271 11.65 4.04 -3.86
CA ALA A 271 13.03 3.75 -4.27
C ALA A 271 14.01 4.84 -3.83
N THR A 272 14.96 4.49 -2.95
CA THR A 272 15.88 5.45 -2.33
C THR A 272 17.23 5.57 -3.03
N SER A 273 17.55 4.68 -3.96
CA SER A 273 18.80 4.72 -4.72
C SER A 273 18.87 5.97 -5.64
N PRO A 274 20.06 6.59 -5.80
CA PRO A 274 20.27 7.78 -6.63
C PRO A 274 19.83 7.62 -8.10
#